data_AF-A0A3Q9AL14-F1
#
_entry.id   AF-A0A3Q9AL14-F1
#
_cell.length_a   1.000
_cell.length_b   1.000
_cell.length_c   1.000
_cell.angle_alpha   90.00
_cell.angle_beta   90.00
_cell.angle_gamma   90.00
#
_symmetry.space_group_name_H-M   'P 1'
#
loop_
_entity.id
_entity.type
_entity.pdbx_description
1 polymer ?
#
loop_
_entity_poly.entity_id
_entity_poly.type
_entity_poly.pdbx_seq_one_letter_code
_entity_poly.pdbx_strand_id
1 'polypeptide(L)'
;MGQTRLHFIAGKAEADRIFAALDAAFEDEGLPLAVLEVDESNDIHEVSLYADGDVDAVEARINDILAGLALSKQVEREALPDIDWVARSLEGLKPVRAGRFFVHGAHDRGKRHSSDLAIEIEAGLAFGTGHHGTTAGCLEMLDQVVRRERPRNALDLGTGSAVLAIALAKLAHIPVLATDIDPVAVRVAAANARLNHVKALVETVTAPGFHHPIFAMRAPFDLIVANILARPLMRLAPQMARHIKLGGSLVLSGILDRQRDAVISAYVGQAFRHVRTLHREGWVTIHLKR
;
A
#
# COMPACT_ATOMS: atom_id res chain seq x y z
N MET A 1 -19.39 14.16 -1.86
CA MET A 1 -19.17 15.41 -1.09
C MET A 1 -17.77 15.84 -1.47
N GLY A 2 -17.58 17.08 -1.91
CA GLY A 2 -16.28 17.53 -2.40
C GLY A 2 -15.26 17.59 -1.27
N GLN A 3 -14.04 17.14 -1.55
CA GLN A 3 -12.91 17.23 -0.64
C GLN A 3 -12.39 18.67 -0.57
N THR A 4 -12.05 19.14 0.62
CA THR A 4 -11.44 20.46 0.80
C THR A 4 -10.00 20.32 1.26
N ARG A 5 -9.09 21.01 0.55
CA ARG A 5 -7.68 21.12 0.92
C ARG A 5 -7.50 22.31 1.86
N LEU A 6 -6.98 22.06 3.05
CA LEU A 6 -6.51 23.06 4.00
C LEU A 6 -4.99 23.13 3.89
N HIS A 7 -4.44 24.29 3.52
CA HIS A 7 -3.02 24.39 3.23
C HIS A 7 -2.40 25.71 3.68
N PHE A 8 -1.09 25.70 3.90
CA PHE A 8 -0.30 26.87 4.25
C PHE A 8 1.18 26.61 3.96
N ILE A 9 1.98 27.69 3.90
CA ILE A 9 3.40 27.62 3.58
C ILE A 9 4.32 27.75 4.81
N ALA A 10 5.41 27.01 4.80
CA ALA A 10 6.43 27.03 5.84
C ALA A 10 7.82 26.72 5.28
N GLY A 11 8.86 27.10 6.01
CA GLY A 11 10.22 26.63 5.73
C GLY A 11 10.34 25.13 6.05
N LYS A 12 11.31 24.41 5.47
CA LYS A 12 11.38 22.94 5.58
C LYS A 12 11.34 22.41 7.01
N ALA A 13 12.22 22.95 7.87
CA ALA A 13 12.31 22.52 9.26
C ALA A 13 11.05 22.87 10.10
N GLU A 14 10.28 23.86 9.65
CA GLU A 14 9.00 24.21 10.25
C GLU A 14 7.90 23.28 9.72
N ALA A 15 7.85 23.06 8.40
CA ALA A 15 6.93 22.13 7.74
C ALA A 15 7.05 20.70 8.31
N ASP A 16 8.26 20.19 8.51
CA ASP A 16 8.49 18.87 9.10
C ASP A 16 7.94 18.74 10.53
N ARG A 17 8.10 19.80 11.34
CA ARG A 17 7.57 19.85 12.72
C ARG A 17 6.05 19.93 12.74
N ILE A 18 5.48 20.77 11.88
CA ILE A 18 4.04 20.89 11.74
C ILE A 18 3.45 19.57 11.25
N PHE A 19 4.05 18.96 10.22
CA PHE A 19 3.61 17.67 9.69
C PHE A 19 3.58 16.61 10.77
N ALA A 20 4.64 16.47 11.57
CA ALA A 20 4.67 15.49 12.66
C ALA A 20 3.56 15.71 13.70
N ALA A 21 3.23 16.96 14.02
CA ALA A 21 2.17 17.29 14.97
C ALA A 21 0.77 17.04 14.39
N LEU A 22 0.54 17.40 13.13
CA LEU A 22 -0.72 17.15 12.43
C LEU A 22 -0.95 15.66 12.18
N ASP A 23 0.08 14.93 11.73
CA ASP A 23 0.03 13.47 11.53
C ASP A 23 -0.41 12.81 12.85
N ALA A 24 0.25 13.11 13.97
CA ALA A 24 -0.13 12.57 15.27
C ALA A 24 -1.57 12.91 15.71
N ALA A 25 -2.09 14.08 15.33
CA ALA A 25 -3.41 14.54 15.73
C ALA A 25 -4.56 14.01 14.87
N PHE A 26 -4.31 13.70 13.59
CA PHE A 26 -5.34 13.34 12.61
C PHE A 26 -5.19 11.91 12.06
N GLU A 27 -4.13 11.18 12.43
CA GLU A 27 -3.86 9.82 11.92
C GLU A 27 -5.00 8.82 12.22
N ASP A 28 -5.73 8.98 13.32
CA ASP A 28 -6.86 8.10 13.67
C ASP A 28 -8.15 8.42 12.88
N GLU A 29 -8.25 9.63 12.34
CA GLU A 29 -9.37 10.07 11.47
C GLU A 29 -9.10 9.74 9.99
N GLY A 30 -7.86 9.37 9.66
CA GLY A 30 -7.47 8.97 8.31
C GLY A 30 -7.47 10.13 7.30
N LEU A 31 -7.39 11.38 7.77
CA LEU A 31 -7.29 12.54 6.90
C LEU A 31 -5.92 12.55 6.22
N PRO A 32 -5.85 12.54 4.87
CA PRO A 32 -4.57 12.60 4.18
C PRO A 32 -3.82 13.90 4.51
N LEU A 33 -2.51 13.78 4.71
CA LEU A 33 -1.61 14.89 4.98
C LEU A 33 -0.40 14.79 4.05
N ALA A 34 0.04 15.91 3.48
CA ALA A 34 1.17 15.99 2.58
C ALA A 34 2.03 17.23 2.88
N VAL A 35 3.33 17.11 2.60
CA VAL A 35 4.25 18.25 2.47
C VAL A 35 4.81 18.22 1.06
N LEU A 36 4.72 19.34 0.34
CA LEU A 36 5.24 19.48 -1.01
C LEU A 36 6.23 20.65 -1.06
N GLU A 37 7.39 20.43 -1.65
CA GLU A 37 8.32 21.51 -1.96
C GLU A 37 7.77 22.31 -3.14
N VAL A 38 7.49 23.60 -2.92
CA VAL A 38 6.91 24.51 -3.92
C VAL A 38 7.98 25.39 -4.55
N ASP A 39 9.00 25.76 -3.79
CA ASP A 39 10.14 26.55 -4.26
C ASP A 39 11.42 26.14 -3.53
N GLU A 40 12.25 25.35 -4.20
CA GLU A 40 13.54 24.88 -3.69
C GLU A 40 14.51 26.05 -3.40
N SER A 41 14.48 27.11 -4.23
CA SER A 41 15.42 28.23 -4.12
C SER A 41 15.15 29.09 -2.89
N ASN A 42 13.89 29.14 -2.46
CA ASN A 42 13.44 29.94 -1.32
C ASN A 42 13.07 29.10 -0.08
N ASP A 43 13.36 27.79 -0.10
CA ASP A 43 12.99 26.82 0.94
C ASP A 43 11.50 26.87 1.34
N ILE A 44 10.61 26.95 0.35
CA ILE A 44 9.16 27.04 0.58
C ILE A 44 8.52 25.68 0.39
N HIS A 45 7.92 25.19 1.47
CA HIS A 45 7.15 23.95 1.51
C HIS A 45 5.70 24.27 1.83
N GLU A 46 4.78 23.63 1.11
CA GLU A 46 3.35 23.65 1.40
C GLU A 46 2.99 22.45 2.25
N VAL A 47 2.34 22.68 3.37
CA VAL A 47 1.71 21.63 4.17
C VAL A 47 0.23 21.62 3.82
N SER A 48 -0.29 20.46 3.41
CA SER A 48 -1.66 20.28 2.93
C SER A 48 -2.35 19.14 3.68
N LEU A 49 -3.52 19.40 4.25
CA LEU A 49 -4.41 18.40 4.86
C LEU A 49 -5.73 18.34 4.08
N TYR A 50 -6.19 17.14 3.79
CA TYR A 50 -7.38 16.91 2.97
C TYR A 50 -8.53 16.44 3.87
N ALA A 51 -9.58 17.26 3.95
CA ALA A 51 -10.73 17.01 4.81
C ALA A 51 -12.00 16.80 4.00
N ASP A 52 -12.75 15.78 4.38
CA ASP A 52 -14.12 15.54 3.91
C ASP A 52 -15.08 15.83 5.08
N GLY A 53 -16.15 16.61 4.85
CA GLY A 53 -17.16 16.90 5.88
C GLY A 53 -16.95 18.24 6.60
N ASP A 54 -16.82 18.22 7.93
CA ASP A 54 -16.78 19.43 8.78
C ASP A 54 -15.40 20.11 8.75
N VAL A 55 -15.13 20.83 7.66
CA VAL A 55 -13.87 21.54 7.42
C VAL A 55 -13.58 22.58 8.51
N ASP A 56 -14.61 23.20 9.08
CA ASP A 56 -14.44 24.24 10.12
C ASP A 56 -13.85 23.63 11.40
N ALA A 57 -14.32 22.45 11.81
CA ALA A 57 -13.78 21.73 12.95
C ALA A 57 -12.33 21.29 12.73
N VAL A 58 -11.99 20.84 11.51
CA VAL A 58 -10.62 20.44 11.17
C VAL A 58 -9.68 21.65 11.18
N GLU A 59 -10.08 22.77 10.58
CA GLU A 59 -9.26 23.98 10.56
C GLU A 59 -9.04 24.55 11.96
N ALA A 60 -10.07 24.58 12.82
CA ALA A 60 -9.92 25.02 14.20
C ALA A 60 -8.84 24.21 14.94
N ARG A 61 -8.83 22.88 14.75
CA ARG A 61 -7.82 22.00 15.34
C ARG A 61 -6.42 22.21 14.75
N ILE A 62 -6.31 22.45 13.44
CA ILE A 62 -5.03 22.84 12.83
C ILE A 62 -4.49 24.10 13.50
N ASN A 63 -5.34 25.12 13.68
CA ASN A 63 -4.96 26.37 14.32
C ASN A 63 -4.52 26.16 15.78
N ASP A 64 -5.21 25.31 16.55
CA ASP A 64 -4.81 24.97 17.91
C ASP A 64 -3.44 24.29 17.97
N ILE A 65 -3.16 23.39 17.02
CA ILE A 65 -1.86 22.69 16.92
C ILE A 65 -0.75 23.68 16.54
N LEU A 66 -0.99 24.55 15.56
CA LEU A 66 -0.03 25.60 15.17
C LEU A 66 0.26 26.53 16.35
N ALA A 67 -0.77 26.96 17.08
CA ALA A 67 -0.61 27.77 18.29
C ALA A 67 0.21 27.04 19.37
N GLY A 68 -0.03 25.74 19.57
CA GLY A 68 0.75 24.89 20.48
C GLY A 68 2.23 24.76 20.09
N LEU A 69 2.56 24.92 18.81
CA LEU A 69 3.93 25.00 18.30
C LEU A 69 4.52 26.42 18.33
N ALA A 70 3.79 27.40 18.86
CA ALA A 70 4.10 28.82 18.80
C ALA A 70 4.25 29.36 17.37
N LEU A 71 3.45 28.82 16.44
CA LEU A 71 3.41 29.22 15.04
C LEU A 71 2.06 29.88 14.73
N SER A 72 2.11 30.91 13.88
CA SER A 72 0.90 31.55 13.35
C SER A 72 1.01 31.53 11.82
N LYS A 73 0.15 30.74 11.19
CA LYS A 73 0.05 30.60 9.74
C LYS A 73 -1.39 30.85 9.33
N GLN A 74 -1.57 31.52 8.21
CA GLN A 74 -2.87 31.65 7.59
C GLN A 74 -3.18 30.34 6.85
N VAL A 75 -4.20 29.61 7.32
CA VAL A 75 -4.68 28.40 6.65
C VAL A 75 -5.61 28.82 5.51
N GLU A 76 -5.29 28.39 4.30
CA GLU A 76 -6.10 28.64 3.11
C GLU A 76 -6.96 27.42 2.78
N ARG A 77 -8.19 27.68 2.33
CA ARG A 77 -9.16 26.66 1.91
C ARG A 77 -9.25 26.61 0.40
N GLU A 78 -9.12 25.43 -0.16
CA GLU A 78 -9.41 25.17 -1.56
C GLU A 78 -10.40 24.01 -1.68
N ALA A 79 -11.58 24.29 -2.23
CA ALA A 79 -12.50 23.24 -2.64
C ALA A 79 -11.92 22.54 -3.86
N LEU A 80 -11.50 21.29 -3.69
CA LEU A 80 -11.00 20.51 -4.81
C LEU A 80 -12.20 20.11 -5.67
N PRO A 81 -12.08 20.17 -7.01
CA PRO A 81 -13.09 19.55 -7.86
C PRO A 81 -13.15 18.06 -7.52
N ASP A 82 -14.25 17.40 -7.88
CA ASP A 82 -14.40 15.94 -7.80
C ASP A 82 -13.49 15.31 -8.89
N ILE A 83 -12.19 15.50 -8.72
CA ILE A 83 -11.13 14.96 -9.55
C ILE A 83 -10.92 13.56 -9.03
N ASP A 84 -11.10 12.58 -9.92
CA ASP A 84 -10.61 11.24 -9.69
C ASP A 84 -9.07 11.30 -9.64
N TRP A 85 -8.54 11.62 -8.45
CA TRP A 85 -7.10 11.70 -8.21
C TRP A 85 -6.41 10.36 -8.49
N VAL A 86 -7.18 9.27 -8.48
CA VAL A 86 -6.70 8.00 -8.98
C VAL A 86 -6.52 8.07 -10.48
N ALA A 87 -7.53 8.46 -11.27
CA ALA A 87 -7.41 8.74 -12.72
C ALA A 87 -6.18 9.59 -13.06
N ARG A 88 -5.94 10.68 -12.32
CA ARG A 88 -4.84 11.61 -12.59
C ARG A 88 -3.46 11.09 -12.20
N SER A 89 -3.36 10.27 -11.15
CA SER A 89 -2.09 9.64 -10.78
C SER A 89 -1.68 8.51 -11.74
N LEU A 90 -2.59 8.02 -12.58
CA LEU A 90 -2.36 6.91 -13.50
C LEU A 90 -1.70 7.34 -14.81
N GLU A 91 -1.82 8.62 -15.20
CA GLU A 91 -1.25 9.17 -16.44
C GLU A 91 0.29 9.16 -16.46
N GLY A 92 0.95 8.97 -15.31
CA GLY A 92 2.41 9.03 -15.15
C GLY A 92 3.11 7.70 -14.82
N LEU A 93 2.39 6.57 -14.81
CA LEU A 93 2.96 5.31 -14.31
C LEU A 93 4.04 4.75 -15.24
N LYS A 94 5.29 4.84 -14.79
CA LYS A 94 6.41 4.16 -15.44
C LYS A 94 6.33 2.64 -15.16
N PRO A 95 6.64 1.80 -16.16
CA PRO A 95 6.66 0.36 -15.95
C PRO A 95 7.72 -0.03 -14.91
N VAL A 96 7.41 -1.03 -14.09
CA VAL A 96 8.26 -1.50 -12.98
C VAL A 96 8.95 -2.79 -13.38
N ARG A 97 10.28 -2.82 -13.24
CA ARG A 97 11.09 -4.05 -13.35
C ARG A 97 11.56 -4.47 -11.96
N ALA A 98 11.24 -5.71 -11.59
CA ALA A 98 11.58 -6.30 -10.30
C ALA A 98 11.99 -7.75 -10.49
N GLY A 99 13.30 -8.00 -10.52
CA GLY A 99 13.85 -9.29 -10.93
C GLY A 99 13.35 -9.69 -12.33
N ARG A 100 12.66 -10.83 -12.43
CA ARG A 100 12.07 -11.33 -13.69
C ARG A 100 10.70 -10.74 -14.02
N PHE A 101 10.12 -9.94 -13.13
CA PHE A 101 8.79 -9.35 -13.34
C PHE A 101 8.90 -8.04 -14.11
N PHE A 102 7.97 -7.84 -15.04
CA PHE A 102 7.77 -6.59 -15.75
C PHE A 102 6.31 -6.16 -15.59
N VAL A 103 6.05 -5.22 -14.68
CA VAL A 103 4.70 -4.66 -14.47
C VAL A 103 4.54 -3.45 -15.38
N HIS A 104 3.49 -3.43 -16.20
CA HIS A 104 3.34 -2.41 -17.23
C HIS A 104 1.88 -2.10 -17.55
N GLY A 105 1.63 -0.91 -18.11
CA GLY A 105 0.34 -0.57 -18.72
C GLY A 105 0.25 -1.03 -20.18
N ALA A 106 -0.93 -0.89 -20.78
CA ALA A 106 -1.18 -1.29 -22.18
C ALA A 106 -0.24 -0.60 -23.18
N HIS A 107 0.13 0.67 -22.94
CA HIS A 107 1.03 1.45 -23.81
C HIS A 107 2.48 0.94 -23.80
N ASP A 108 2.86 0.14 -22.80
CA ASP A 108 4.22 -0.36 -22.62
C ASP A 108 4.40 -1.84 -23.00
N ARG A 109 3.39 -2.46 -23.63
CA ARG A 109 3.47 -3.86 -24.11
C ARG A 109 4.71 -4.14 -24.97
N GLY A 110 5.14 -3.17 -25.76
CA GLY A 110 6.32 -3.28 -26.63
C GLY A 110 7.66 -3.30 -25.89
N LYS A 111 7.70 -2.91 -24.61
CA LYS A 111 8.93 -2.86 -23.79
C LYS A 111 9.24 -4.18 -23.08
N ARG A 112 8.36 -5.19 -23.18
CA ARG A 112 8.55 -6.50 -22.55
C ARG A 112 9.66 -7.30 -23.26
N HIS A 113 10.51 -7.97 -22.48
CA HIS A 113 11.46 -8.93 -23.00
C HIS A 113 10.84 -10.34 -22.99
N SER A 114 11.36 -11.26 -23.82
CA SER A 114 10.85 -12.63 -23.92
C SER A 114 11.00 -13.44 -22.62
N SER A 115 11.99 -13.10 -21.79
CA SER A 115 12.24 -13.73 -20.49
C SER A 115 11.41 -13.15 -19.34
N ASP A 116 10.67 -12.07 -19.58
CA ASP A 116 9.92 -11.39 -18.52
C ASP A 116 8.65 -12.17 -18.15
N LEU A 117 8.39 -12.27 -16.84
CA LEU A 117 7.04 -12.46 -16.33
C LEU A 117 6.31 -11.13 -16.41
N ALA A 118 5.78 -10.82 -17.59
CA ALA A 118 5.02 -9.60 -17.83
C ALA A 118 3.69 -9.63 -17.07
N ILE A 119 3.36 -8.55 -16.37
CA ILE A 119 2.10 -8.34 -15.66
C ILE A 119 1.51 -7.04 -16.19
N GLU A 120 0.43 -7.15 -16.95
CA GLU A 120 -0.24 -5.98 -17.49
C GLU A 120 -1.30 -5.51 -16.50
N ILE A 121 -1.26 -4.26 -16.10
CA ILE A 121 -2.28 -3.66 -15.25
C ILE A 121 -2.94 -2.54 -16.01
N GLU A 122 -4.27 -2.54 -16.01
CA GLU A 122 -5.00 -1.38 -16.48
C GLU A 122 -4.66 -0.20 -15.54
N ALA A 123 -4.08 0.85 -16.12
CA ALA A 123 -3.80 2.09 -15.41
C ALA A 123 -5.16 2.72 -15.05
N GLY A 124 -5.70 2.28 -13.92
CA GLY A 124 -7.04 2.55 -13.38
C GLY A 124 -6.98 2.60 -11.85
N LEU A 125 -8.14 2.84 -11.21
CA LEU A 125 -8.46 3.10 -9.79
C LEU A 125 -7.69 2.34 -8.67
N ALA A 126 -6.73 1.45 -8.95
CA ALA A 126 -6.08 0.57 -7.98
C ALA A 126 -4.55 0.45 -8.11
N PHE A 127 -3.89 1.34 -8.86
CA PHE A 127 -2.42 1.37 -8.96
C PHE A 127 -1.85 2.54 -8.16
N GLY A 128 -1.08 2.22 -7.11
CA GLY A 128 -0.62 3.17 -6.11
C GLY A 128 0.29 4.26 -6.67
N THR A 129 -0.05 5.50 -6.31
CA THR A 129 0.47 6.81 -6.76
C THR A 129 1.92 7.15 -6.36
N GLY A 130 2.75 6.15 -6.02
CA GLY A 130 4.10 6.34 -5.45
C GLY A 130 4.75 5.09 -4.86
N HIS A 131 4.19 3.91 -5.12
CA HIS A 131 4.53 2.66 -4.43
C HIS A 131 5.44 1.73 -5.25
N HIS A 132 6.25 2.29 -6.15
CA HIS A 132 7.16 1.51 -6.99
C HIS A 132 8.17 0.71 -6.15
N GLY A 133 8.74 1.33 -5.10
CA GLY A 133 9.67 0.68 -4.18
C GLY A 133 9.05 -0.50 -3.42
N THR A 134 7.82 -0.34 -2.88
CA THR A 134 7.16 -1.38 -2.08
C THR A 134 6.68 -2.56 -2.93
N THR A 135 6.16 -2.29 -4.13
CA THR A 135 5.71 -3.33 -5.06
C THR A 135 6.89 -4.11 -5.63
N ALA A 136 7.96 -3.43 -6.05
CA ALA A 136 9.18 -4.08 -6.52
C ALA A 136 9.82 -4.94 -5.42
N GLY A 137 9.88 -4.43 -4.19
CA GLY A 137 10.37 -5.17 -3.03
C GLY A 137 9.58 -6.44 -2.76
N CYS A 138 8.24 -6.38 -2.83
CA CYS A 138 7.38 -7.57 -2.75
C CYS A 138 7.69 -8.57 -3.85
N LEU A 139 7.72 -8.14 -5.12
CA LEU A 139 7.95 -9.03 -6.26
C LEU A 139 9.30 -9.75 -6.17
N GLU A 140 10.36 -9.04 -5.78
CA GLU A 140 11.69 -9.63 -5.57
C GLU A 140 11.71 -10.60 -4.38
N MET A 141 10.99 -10.30 -3.30
CA MET A 141 10.86 -11.21 -2.16
C MET A 141 10.08 -12.47 -2.54
N LEU A 142 8.97 -12.33 -3.25
CA LEU A 142 8.12 -13.44 -3.67
C LEU A 142 8.87 -14.39 -4.62
N ASP A 143 9.67 -13.88 -5.56
CA ASP A 143 10.53 -14.73 -6.41
C ASP A 143 11.43 -15.67 -5.58
N GLN A 144 12.02 -15.12 -4.51
CA GLN A 144 12.92 -15.86 -3.64
C GLN A 144 12.19 -16.87 -2.75
N VAL A 145 11.07 -16.45 -2.14
CA VAL A 145 10.26 -17.30 -1.26
C VAL A 145 9.65 -18.45 -2.04
N VAL A 146 9.01 -18.20 -3.17
CA VAL A 146 8.38 -19.24 -3.99
C VAL A 146 9.41 -20.24 -4.50
N ARG A 147 10.57 -19.78 -4.97
CA ARG A 147 11.62 -20.68 -5.47
C ARG A 147 12.14 -21.62 -4.39
N ARG A 148 12.26 -21.14 -3.15
CA ARG A 148 12.79 -21.91 -2.02
C ARG A 148 11.75 -22.81 -1.36
N GLU A 149 10.52 -22.33 -1.23
CA GLU A 149 9.52 -22.94 -0.35
C GLU A 149 8.38 -23.64 -1.09
N ARG A 150 8.18 -23.34 -2.39
CA ARG A 150 7.14 -23.94 -3.24
C ARG A 150 5.76 -24.00 -2.54
N PRO A 151 5.21 -22.84 -2.12
CA PRO A 151 3.89 -22.80 -1.48
C PRO A 151 2.83 -23.37 -2.42
N ARG A 152 1.77 -23.98 -1.87
CA ARG A 152 0.70 -24.60 -2.66
C ARG A 152 -0.56 -23.76 -2.75
N ASN A 153 -0.70 -22.75 -1.89
CA ASN A 153 -1.75 -21.74 -1.94
C ASN A 153 -1.20 -20.43 -1.37
N ALA A 154 -1.83 -19.31 -1.71
CA ALA A 154 -1.48 -18.02 -1.14
C ALA A 154 -2.68 -17.11 -0.90
N LEU A 155 -2.49 -16.13 -0.02
CA LEU A 155 -3.38 -14.99 0.18
C LEU A 155 -2.65 -13.69 -0.18
N ASP A 156 -3.29 -12.85 -0.98
CA ASP A 156 -2.92 -11.44 -1.19
C ASP A 156 -3.95 -10.55 -0.46
N LEU A 157 -3.55 -9.98 0.68
CA LEU A 157 -4.41 -9.19 1.56
C LEU A 157 -4.23 -7.69 1.32
N GLY A 158 -5.31 -6.99 0.99
CA GLY A 158 -5.25 -5.63 0.47
C GLY A 158 -4.76 -5.63 -0.98
N THR A 159 -5.41 -6.44 -1.83
CA THR A 159 -4.89 -6.79 -3.15
C THR A 159 -4.85 -5.61 -4.12
N GLY A 160 -5.68 -4.58 -3.95
CA GLY A 160 -5.76 -3.43 -4.85
C GLY A 160 -5.96 -3.87 -6.30
N SER A 161 -4.97 -3.59 -7.16
CA SER A 161 -4.96 -4.01 -8.57
C SER A 161 -4.66 -5.49 -8.81
N ALA A 162 -4.36 -6.27 -7.77
CA ALA A 162 -3.95 -7.67 -7.80
C ALA A 162 -2.59 -7.96 -8.44
N VAL A 163 -1.68 -6.99 -8.50
CA VAL A 163 -0.31 -7.19 -9.02
C VAL A 163 0.39 -8.37 -8.33
N LEU A 164 0.32 -8.44 -7.00
CA LEU A 164 1.03 -9.48 -6.23
C LEU A 164 0.34 -10.84 -6.35
N ALA A 165 -0.99 -10.88 -6.34
CA ALA A 165 -1.74 -12.11 -6.62
C ALA A 165 -1.45 -12.67 -8.02
N ILE A 166 -1.43 -11.81 -9.04
CA ILE A 166 -1.11 -12.19 -10.42
C ILE A 166 0.34 -12.67 -10.52
N ALA A 167 1.28 -11.98 -9.87
CA ALA A 167 2.68 -12.40 -9.81
C ALA A 167 2.83 -13.80 -9.21
N LEU A 168 2.17 -14.08 -8.08
CA LEU A 168 2.16 -15.40 -7.44
C LEU A 168 1.55 -16.47 -8.34
N ALA A 169 0.41 -16.18 -8.97
CA ALA A 169 -0.25 -17.11 -9.88
C ALA A 169 0.63 -17.45 -11.10
N LYS A 170 1.31 -16.46 -11.71
CA LYS A 170 2.23 -16.69 -12.83
C LYS A 170 3.52 -17.40 -12.41
N LEU A 171 4.04 -17.08 -11.24
CA LEU A 171 5.33 -17.61 -10.77
C LEU A 171 5.21 -19.05 -10.24
N ALA A 172 4.18 -19.33 -9.45
CA ALA A 172 4.03 -20.59 -8.72
C ALA A 172 2.97 -21.52 -9.34
N HIS A 173 2.07 -21.00 -10.18
CA HIS A 173 0.93 -21.74 -10.72
C HIS A 173 0.04 -22.36 -9.63
N ILE A 174 -0.29 -21.57 -8.60
CA ILE A 174 -1.09 -22.00 -7.44
C ILE A 174 -2.38 -21.20 -7.31
N PRO A 175 -3.39 -21.72 -6.59
CA PRO A 175 -4.53 -20.91 -6.18
C PRO A 175 -4.09 -19.77 -5.26
N VAL A 176 -4.56 -18.57 -5.58
CA VAL A 176 -4.35 -17.34 -4.80
C VAL A 176 -5.70 -16.73 -4.47
N LEU A 177 -5.99 -16.56 -3.19
CA LEU A 177 -7.11 -15.73 -2.75
C LEU A 177 -6.62 -14.27 -2.70
N ALA A 178 -7.29 -13.37 -3.41
CA ALA A 178 -6.99 -11.96 -3.46
C ALA A 178 -8.16 -11.19 -2.82
N THR A 179 -7.91 -10.51 -1.69
CA THR A 179 -8.98 -9.82 -0.96
C THR A 179 -8.69 -8.35 -0.79
N ASP A 180 -9.74 -7.54 -0.89
CA ASP A 180 -9.71 -6.13 -0.52
C ASP A 180 -10.96 -5.76 0.29
N ILE A 181 -10.87 -4.69 1.07
CA ILE A 181 -12.04 -4.14 1.78
C ILE A 181 -12.93 -3.34 0.82
N ASP A 182 -12.35 -2.81 -0.26
CA ASP A 182 -13.05 -1.99 -1.24
C ASP A 182 -13.59 -2.84 -2.41
N PRO A 183 -14.91 -2.86 -2.66
CA PRO A 183 -15.48 -3.56 -3.81
C PRO A 183 -15.06 -2.99 -5.16
N VAL A 184 -14.62 -1.73 -5.25
CA VAL A 184 -14.06 -1.17 -6.49
C VAL A 184 -12.71 -1.83 -6.80
N ALA A 185 -11.79 -1.86 -5.83
CA ALA A 185 -10.51 -2.54 -5.95
C ALA A 185 -10.68 -4.01 -6.38
N VAL A 186 -11.63 -4.74 -5.79
CA VAL A 186 -11.91 -6.14 -6.15
C VAL A 186 -12.38 -6.30 -7.61
N ARG A 187 -13.17 -5.37 -8.14
CA ARG A 187 -13.55 -5.39 -9.57
C ARG A 187 -12.34 -5.16 -10.47
N VAL A 188 -11.45 -4.24 -10.10
CA VAL A 188 -10.20 -3.97 -10.83
C VAL A 188 -9.27 -5.19 -10.78
N ALA A 189 -9.05 -5.78 -9.60
CA ALA A 189 -8.32 -7.02 -9.43
C ALA A 189 -8.85 -8.14 -10.33
N ALA A 190 -10.18 -8.32 -10.39
CA ALA A 190 -10.80 -9.35 -11.22
C ALA A 190 -10.59 -9.07 -12.72
N ALA A 191 -10.64 -7.81 -13.16
CA ALA A 191 -10.33 -7.42 -14.53
C ALA A 191 -8.87 -7.70 -14.87
N ASN A 192 -7.92 -7.30 -14.02
CA ASN A 192 -6.49 -7.53 -14.22
C ASN A 192 -6.14 -9.03 -14.21
N ALA A 193 -6.77 -9.85 -13.36
CA ALA A 193 -6.57 -11.29 -13.36
C ALA A 193 -7.03 -11.94 -14.68
N ARG A 194 -8.11 -11.44 -15.30
CA ARG A 194 -8.55 -11.86 -16.64
C ARG A 194 -7.60 -11.37 -17.72
N LEU A 195 -7.18 -10.11 -17.67
CA LEU A 195 -6.22 -9.50 -18.60
C LEU A 195 -4.90 -10.28 -18.64
N ASN A 196 -4.47 -10.81 -17.49
CA ASN A 196 -3.25 -11.59 -17.35
C ASN A 196 -3.43 -13.09 -17.55
N HIS A 197 -4.62 -13.55 -17.93
CA HIS A 197 -4.97 -14.96 -18.14
C HIS A 197 -4.78 -15.86 -16.91
N VAL A 198 -4.88 -15.30 -15.69
CA VAL A 198 -4.75 -16.04 -14.42
C VAL A 198 -6.06 -16.13 -13.63
N LYS A 199 -7.19 -15.77 -14.22
CA LYS A 199 -8.52 -15.80 -13.57
C LYS A 199 -8.92 -17.16 -12.95
N ALA A 200 -8.36 -18.26 -13.46
CA ALA A 200 -8.64 -19.61 -12.94
C ALA A 200 -7.84 -19.92 -11.65
N LEU A 201 -6.78 -19.16 -11.40
CA LEU A 201 -5.90 -19.30 -10.24
C LEU A 201 -6.15 -18.21 -9.19
N VAL A 202 -6.60 -17.03 -9.61
CA VAL A 202 -6.84 -15.89 -8.71
C VAL A 202 -8.34 -15.73 -8.45
N GLU A 203 -8.76 -16.00 -7.22
CA GLU A 203 -10.11 -15.71 -6.74
C GLU A 203 -10.13 -14.36 -6.02
N THR A 204 -10.94 -13.42 -6.49
CA THR A 204 -11.04 -12.07 -5.92
C THR A 204 -12.30 -11.91 -5.08
N VAL A 205 -12.17 -11.43 -3.83
CA VAL A 205 -13.32 -11.29 -2.91
C VAL A 205 -13.25 -9.99 -2.12
N THR A 206 -14.37 -9.27 -2.00
CA THR A 206 -14.50 -8.14 -1.07
C THR A 206 -14.67 -8.67 0.34
N ALA A 207 -13.69 -8.41 1.20
CA ALA A 207 -13.67 -8.92 2.56
C ALA A 207 -13.12 -7.84 3.53
N PRO A 208 -13.97 -7.26 4.39
CA PRO A 208 -13.57 -6.23 5.36
C PRO A 208 -12.57 -6.70 6.43
N GLY A 209 -12.36 -8.02 6.55
CA GLY A 209 -11.36 -8.61 7.44
C GLY A 209 -11.53 -10.12 7.57
N PHE A 210 -10.66 -10.74 8.39
CA PHE A 210 -10.57 -12.20 8.56
C PHE A 210 -11.82 -12.90 9.13
N HIS A 211 -12.86 -12.16 9.53
CA HIS A 211 -14.15 -12.73 9.93
C HIS A 211 -15.00 -13.16 8.72
N HIS A 212 -14.67 -12.71 7.51
CA HIS A 212 -15.40 -13.10 6.31
C HIS A 212 -15.27 -14.62 6.06
N PRO A 213 -16.37 -15.35 5.74
CA PRO A 213 -16.35 -16.82 5.63
C PRO A 213 -15.34 -17.38 4.63
N ILE A 214 -14.94 -16.59 3.63
CA ILE A 214 -13.94 -17.00 2.63
C ILE A 214 -12.62 -17.46 3.26
N PHE A 215 -12.20 -16.82 4.36
CA PHE A 215 -10.94 -17.17 5.01
C PHE A 215 -11.02 -18.54 5.67
N ALA A 216 -12.15 -18.89 6.29
CA ALA A 216 -12.36 -20.22 6.85
C ALA A 216 -12.40 -21.32 5.77
N MET A 217 -12.84 -21.00 4.56
CA MET A 217 -12.89 -21.95 3.44
C MET A 217 -11.54 -22.15 2.73
N ARG A 218 -10.66 -21.15 2.76
CA ARG A 218 -9.39 -21.14 1.99
C ARG A 218 -8.14 -21.33 2.85
N ALA A 219 -8.20 -20.97 4.13
CA ALA A 219 -7.11 -21.17 5.08
C ALA A 219 -6.95 -22.66 5.45
N PRO A 220 -5.76 -23.07 5.96
CA PRO A 220 -4.57 -22.26 6.15
C PRO A 220 -3.82 -21.98 4.85
N PHE A 221 -3.14 -20.84 4.79
CA PHE A 221 -2.28 -20.46 3.66
C PHE A 221 -0.83 -20.88 3.90
N ASP A 222 -0.15 -21.34 2.85
CA ASP A 222 1.29 -21.60 2.86
C ASP A 222 2.09 -20.28 2.76
N LEU A 223 1.53 -19.27 2.08
CA LEU A 223 2.10 -17.93 1.92
C LEU A 223 1.02 -16.85 2.04
N ILE A 224 1.26 -15.79 2.82
CA ILE A 224 0.43 -14.57 2.79
C ILE A 224 1.32 -13.40 2.40
N VAL A 225 0.85 -12.57 1.47
CA VAL A 225 1.46 -11.29 1.11
C VAL A 225 0.50 -10.16 1.43
N ALA A 226 1.03 -9.05 1.96
CA ALA A 226 0.25 -7.85 2.24
C ALA A 226 1.12 -6.60 2.03
N ASN A 227 0.74 -5.76 1.08
CA ASN A 227 1.38 -4.47 0.82
C ASN A 227 0.42 -3.33 1.21
N ILE A 228 0.27 -3.13 2.51
CA ILE A 228 -0.65 -2.16 3.11
C ILE A 228 0.05 -1.42 4.26
N LEU A 229 -0.60 -0.39 4.80
CA LEU A 229 -0.01 0.45 5.86
C LEU A 229 0.39 -0.34 7.12
N ALA A 230 1.46 0.12 7.79
CA ALA A 230 2.06 -0.53 8.95
C ALA A 230 1.08 -0.75 10.13
N ARG A 231 0.25 0.25 10.48
CA ARG A 231 -0.71 0.14 11.59
C ARG A 231 -1.75 -0.96 11.33
N PRO A 232 -2.45 -1.01 10.19
CA PRO A 232 -3.29 -2.16 9.81
C PRO A 232 -2.56 -3.50 9.91
N LEU A 233 -1.33 -3.61 9.40
CA LEU A 233 -0.55 -4.85 9.49
C LEU A 233 -0.37 -5.31 10.95
N MET A 234 0.05 -4.41 11.84
CA MET A 234 0.23 -4.72 13.25
C MET A 234 -1.06 -5.20 13.90
N ARG A 235 -2.21 -4.56 13.61
CA ARG A 235 -3.53 -4.97 14.12
C ARG A 235 -3.98 -6.34 13.60
N LEU A 236 -3.55 -6.72 12.39
CA LEU A 236 -3.92 -7.98 11.75
C LEU A 236 -3.00 -9.15 12.11
N ALA A 237 -1.89 -8.91 12.82
CA ALA A 237 -0.91 -9.93 13.14
C ALA A 237 -1.51 -11.18 13.85
N PRO A 238 -2.41 -11.05 14.85
CA PRO A 238 -3.04 -12.21 15.49
C PRO A 238 -3.92 -13.03 14.53
N GLN A 239 -4.62 -12.37 13.62
CA GLN A 239 -5.47 -13.04 12.63
C GLN A 239 -4.60 -13.72 11.57
N MET A 240 -3.53 -13.07 11.08
CA MET A 240 -2.58 -13.69 10.16
C MET A 240 -1.96 -14.95 10.77
N ALA A 241 -1.59 -14.92 12.05
CA ALA A 241 -1.07 -16.07 12.79
C ALA A 241 -2.02 -17.28 12.77
N ARG A 242 -3.33 -17.04 12.82
CA ARG A 242 -4.36 -18.10 12.82
C ARG A 242 -4.66 -18.66 11.42
N HIS A 243 -4.44 -17.87 10.38
CA HIS A 243 -4.78 -18.23 9.00
C HIS A 243 -3.58 -18.70 8.17
N ILE A 244 -2.37 -18.59 8.70
CA ILE A 244 -1.18 -19.16 8.07
C ILE A 244 -0.84 -20.53 8.67
N LYS A 245 -0.35 -21.44 7.83
CA LYS A 245 0.15 -22.74 8.26
C LYS A 245 1.42 -22.57 9.11
N LEU A 246 1.65 -23.46 10.07
CA LEU A 246 2.97 -23.60 10.71
C LEU A 246 4.06 -23.84 9.66
N GLY A 247 5.16 -23.09 9.74
CA GLY A 247 6.20 -23.08 8.71
C GLY A 247 5.86 -22.29 7.45
N GLY A 248 4.68 -21.66 7.37
CA GLY A 248 4.30 -20.78 6.26
C GLY A 248 5.05 -19.43 6.30
N SER A 249 5.04 -18.72 5.17
CA SER A 249 5.75 -17.45 5.01
C SER A 249 4.80 -16.24 4.95
N LEU A 250 5.21 -15.12 5.55
CA LEU A 250 4.60 -13.80 5.35
C LEU A 250 5.55 -12.89 4.58
N VAL A 251 5.05 -12.18 3.59
CA VAL A 251 5.75 -11.07 2.93
C VAL A 251 4.95 -9.79 3.14
N LEU A 252 5.50 -8.86 3.92
CA LEU A 252 4.83 -7.61 4.31
C LEU A 252 5.56 -6.42 3.70
N SER A 253 4.83 -5.43 3.18
CA SER A 253 5.38 -4.20 2.61
C SER A 253 4.40 -3.04 2.82
N GLY A 254 4.68 -1.85 2.29
CA GLY A 254 3.90 -0.64 2.60
C GLY A 254 4.32 -0.02 3.94
N ILE A 255 5.55 -0.32 4.36
CA ILE A 255 6.11 0.03 5.67
C ILE A 255 7.28 0.98 5.45
N LEU A 256 7.26 2.13 6.10
CA LEU A 256 8.41 3.04 6.11
C LEU A 256 9.57 2.43 6.92
N ASP A 257 10.80 2.76 6.56
CA ASP A 257 11.99 2.23 7.25
C ASP A 257 11.93 2.41 8.78
N ARG A 258 11.51 3.58 9.23
CA ARG A 258 11.30 3.92 10.65
C ARG A 258 10.24 3.07 11.36
N GLN A 259 9.30 2.48 10.63
CA GLN A 259 8.20 1.66 11.18
C GLN A 259 8.58 0.16 11.25
N ARG A 260 9.70 -0.25 10.65
CA ARG A 260 10.13 -1.65 10.52
C ARG A 260 10.07 -2.42 11.84
N ASP A 261 10.70 -1.89 12.88
CA ASP A 261 10.89 -2.62 14.14
C ASP A 261 9.58 -2.78 14.92
N ALA A 262 8.68 -1.80 14.83
CA ALA A 262 7.34 -1.90 15.41
C ALA A 262 6.53 -3.01 14.72
N VAL A 263 6.59 -3.09 13.39
CA VAL A 263 5.92 -4.16 12.63
C VAL A 263 6.52 -5.52 12.98
N ILE A 264 7.84 -5.68 12.95
CA ILE A 264 8.48 -6.96 13.30
C ILE A 264 8.06 -7.41 14.71
N SER A 265 8.09 -6.50 15.68
CA SER A 265 7.74 -6.80 17.07
C SER A 265 6.31 -7.30 17.22
N ALA A 266 5.35 -6.70 16.51
CA ALA A 266 3.95 -7.14 16.53
C ALA A 266 3.79 -8.59 16.06
N TYR A 267 4.50 -8.99 15.01
CA TYR A 267 4.43 -10.36 14.50
C TYR A 267 5.28 -11.35 15.33
N VAL A 268 6.44 -10.94 15.86
CA VAL A 268 7.21 -11.77 16.80
C VAL A 268 6.39 -12.10 18.04
N GLY A 269 5.64 -11.12 18.56
CA GLY A 269 4.70 -11.34 19.66
C GLY A 269 3.59 -12.34 19.36
N GLN A 270 3.35 -12.65 18.08
CA GLN A 270 2.41 -13.69 17.66
C GLN A 270 3.08 -15.04 17.42
N ALA A 271 4.39 -15.20 17.66
CA ALA A 271 5.21 -16.37 17.33
C ALA A 271 5.60 -16.48 15.84
N PHE A 272 5.84 -15.36 15.16
CA PHE A 272 6.59 -15.36 13.91
C PHE A 272 8.07 -15.14 14.16
N ARG A 273 8.93 -15.69 13.30
CA ARG A 273 10.36 -15.38 13.25
C ARG A 273 10.65 -14.47 12.07
N HIS A 274 11.39 -13.39 12.32
CA HIS A 274 11.95 -12.56 11.24
C HIS A 274 13.00 -13.33 10.45
N VAL A 275 12.86 -13.34 9.12
CA VAL A 275 13.81 -14.01 8.21
C VAL A 275 14.74 -12.99 7.58
N ARG A 276 14.18 -11.90 7.02
CA ARG A 276 14.96 -10.83 6.39
C ARG A 276 14.11 -9.60 6.10
N THR A 277 14.79 -8.49 5.84
CA THR A 277 14.21 -7.24 5.33
C THR A 277 14.93 -6.82 4.05
N LEU A 278 14.18 -6.32 3.06
CA LEU A 278 14.70 -5.58 1.92
C LEU A 278 14.37 -4.10 2.11
N HIS A 279 15.33 -3.23 1.84
CA HIS A 279 15.19 -1.77 1.93
C HIS A 279 15.21 -1.18 0.53
N ARG A 280 14.27 -0.29 0.23
CA ARG A 280 14.17 0.37 -1.08
C ARG A 280 13.49 1.72 -0.96
N GLU A 281 14.21 2.79 -1.33
CA GLU A 281 13.64 4.14 -1.46
C GLU A 281 12.88 4.61 -0.19
N GLY A 282 13.42 4.32 1.00
CA GLY A 282 12.78 4.67 2.28
C GLY A 282 11.69 3.71 2.78
N TRP A 283 11.37 2.68 2.00
CA TRP A 283 10.41 1.64 2.32
C TRP A 283 11.08 0.30 2.61
N VAL A 284 10.37 -0.58 3.30
CA VAL A 284 10.84 -1.94 3.60
C VAL A 284 9.86 -3.03 3.17
N THR A 285 10.41 -4.15 2.72
CA THR A 285 9.69 -5.42 2.56
C THR A 285 10.26 -6.45 3.52
N ILE A 286 9.40 -7.01 4.37
CA ILE A 286 9.77 -7.89 5.48
C ILE A 286 9.28 -9.31 5.17
N HIS A 287 10.17 -10.29 5.29
CA HIS A 287 9.83 -11.71 5.24
C HIS A 287 9.87 -12.31 6.63
N LEU A 288 8.76 -12.92 7.03
CA LEU A 288 8.60 -13.62 8.31
C LEU A 288 8.20 -15.08 8.07
N LYS A 289 8.50 -15.95 9.03
CA LYS A 289 8.12 -17.37 9.05
C LYS A 289 7.24 -17.66 10.26
N ARG A 290 6.17 -18.41 10.05
CA ARG A 290 5.33 -18.98 11.12
C ARG A 290 6.03 -20.15 11.79
#